data_AF-A0A6J7F2K9-F1
#
_entry.id   AF-A0A6J7F2K9-F1
#
_cell.length_a   1.000
_cell.length_b   1.000
_cell.length_c   1.000
_cell.angle_alpha   90.00
_cell.angle_beta   90.00
_cell.angle_gamma   90.00
#
_symmetry.space_group_name_H-M   'P 1'
#
loop_
_entity.id
_entity.type
_entity.pdbx_description
1 polymer ?
#
loop_
_entity_poly.entity_id
_entity_poly.type
_entity_poly.pdbx_seq_one_letter_code
_entity_poly.pdbx_strand_id
1 'polypeptide(L)'
;MARLSSENLETAYEIIARYPVKKSALIPLLHLAQEQDGWVTDVAMAHIAELVEVTPAEVIGTCTFYEMFKRKPVGKYVVNICTNISCQLLGGEELLHHAEQKLAIKAGATTADGLFTIEDVECIAACTEAPCLQVNYRYFHKITHGEFDSLIDDLKAGTRDEIPAHGTLAKVRQHIPAARRAGAVAPTDRAEPVWLIRNRQEGAS
;
A
#
# COMPACT_ATOMS: atom_id res chain seq x y z
N MET A 1 -22.71 -1.35 0.43
CA MET A 1 -21.60 -2.15 1.00
C MET A 1 -20.99 -2.91 -0.15
N ALA A 2 -19.84 -2.43 -0.60
CA ALA A 2 -19.57 -2.42 -2.02
C ALA A 2 -18.65 -3.58 -2.42
N ARG A 3 -19.20 -4.48 -3.24
CA ARG A 3 -18.40 -5.10 -4.29
C ARG A 3 -17.68 -3.97 -5.07
N LEU A 4 -16.52 -4.26 -5.66
CA LEU A 4 -15.85 -3.33 -6.57
C LEU A 4 -16.84 -2.64 -7.52
N SER A 5 -16.71 -1.32 -7.66
CA SER A 5 -17.47 -0.51 -8.60
C SER A 5 -17.25 -0.99 -10.04
N SER A 6 -18.11 -0.58 -10.98
CA SER A 6 -17.95 -0.95 -12.40
C SER A 6 -16.59 -0.53 -12.96
N GLU A 7 -16.11 0.68 -12.63
CA GLU A 7 -14.79 1.19 -13.04
C GLU A 7 -13.63 0.38 -12.41
N ASN A 8 -13.76 0.05 -11.12
CA ASN A 8 -12.75 -0.77 -10.45
C ASN A 8 -12.79 -2.22 -10.93
N LEU A 9 -13.92 -2.71 -11.42
CA LEU A 9 -14.03 -4.04 -12.01
C LEU A 9 -13.25 -4.15 -13.33
N GLU A 10 -13.36 -3.14 -14.20
CA GLU A 10 -12.55 -3.06 -15.42
C GLU A 10 -11.05 -3.06 -15.07
N THR A 11 -10.67 -2.23 -14.11
CA THR A 11 -9.31 -2.16 -13.58
C THR A 11 -8.84 -3.51 -13.01
N ALA A 12 -9.72 -4.21 -12.28
CA ALA A 12 -9.43 -5.52 -11.71
C ALA A 12 -9.13 -6.55 -12.81
N TYR A 13 -9.91 -6.57 -13.89
CA TYR A 13 -9.64 -7.47 -15.02
C TYR A 13 -8.31 -7.16 -15.71
N GLU A 14 -7.97 -5.88 -15.88
CA GLU A 14 -6.66 -5.49 -16.41
C GLU A 14 -5.51 -5.96 -15.52
N ILE A 15 -5.65 -5.87 -14.19
CA ILE A 15 -4.67 -6.34 -13.21
C ILE A 15 -4.54 -7.87 -13.28
N ILE A 16 -5.65 -8.60 -13.32
CA ILE A 16 -5.66 -10.07 -13.39
C ILE A 16 -4.96 -10.55 -14.66
N ALA A 17 -5.21 -9.89 -15.81
CA ALA A 17 -4.56 -10.20 -17.09
C ALA A 17 -3.03 -9.95 -17.09
N ARG A 18 -2.47 -9.38 -16.00
CA ARG A 18 -1.02 -9.22 -15.86
C ARG A 18 -0.29 -10.48 -15.44
N TYR A 19 -1.01 -11.46 -14.91
CA TYR A 19 -0.42 -12.64 -14.32
C TYR A 19 -0.87 -13.90 -15.07
N PRO A 20 0.02 -14.91 -15.22
CA PRO A 20 -0.37 -16.20 -15.77
C PRO A 20 -1.32 -16.97 -14.84
N VAL A 21 -1.21 -16.74 -13.52
CA VAL A 21 -2.08 -17.34 -12.50
C VAL A 21 -2.89 -16.23 -11.85
N LYS A 22 -4.23 -16.32 -11.90
CA LYS A 22 -5.14 -15.27 -11.42
C LYS A 22 -4.90 -14.91 -9.94
N LYS A 23 -4.63 -15.92 -9.10
CA LYS A 23 -4.31 -15.73 -7.66
C LYS A 23 -3.15 -14.75 -7.42
N SER A 24 -2.20 -14.62 -8.35
CA SER A 24 -1.09 -13.67 -8.20
C SER A 24 -1.52 -12.20 -8.22
N ALA A 25 -2.77 -11.91 -8.60
CA ALA A 25 -3.35 -10.57 -8.57
C ALA A 25 -3.91 -10.16 -7.18
N LEU A 26 -3.85 -11.00 -6.15
CA LEU A 26 -4.51 -10.71 -4.87
C LEU A 26 -4.09 -9.38 -4.22
N ILE A 27 -2.78 -9.15 -4.06
CA ILE A 27 -2.25 -7.92 -3.43
C ILE A 27 -2.75 -6.65 -4.14
N PRO A 28 -2.58 -6.48 -5.47
CA PRO A 28 -3.07 -5.28 -6.14
C PRO A 28 -4.59 -5.14 -6.12
N LEU A 29 -5.35 -6.24 -6.15
CA LEU A 29 -6.81 -6.18 -6.02
C LEU A 29 -7.27 -5.76 -4.62
N LEU A 30 -6.57 -6.18 -3.57
CA LEU A 30 -6.83 -5.74 -2.19
C LEU A 30 -6.55 -4.23 -2.03
N HIS A 31 -5.48 -3.73 -2.64
CA HIS A 31 -5.22 -2.28 -2.67
C HIS A 31 -6.32 -1.52 -3.41
N LEU A 32 -6.81 -2.06 -4.53
CA LEU A 32 -7.91 -1.43 -5.28
C LEU A 32 -9.21 -1.37 -4.48
N ALA A 33 -9.54 -2.43 -3.74
CA ALA A 33 -10.68 -2.43 -2.83
C ALA A 33 -10.52 -1.42 -1.69
N GLN A 34 -9.33 -1.34 -1.11
CA GLN A 34 -9.03 -0.38 -0.04
C GLN A 34 -9.06 1.08 -0.54
N GLU A 35 -8.58 1.36 -1.75
CA GLU A 35 -8.64 2.69 -2.35
C GLU A 35 -10.10 3.16 -2.52
N GLN A 36 -11.01 2.24 -2.84
CA GLN A 36 -12.43 2.56 -3.02
C GLN A 36 -13.13 2.96 -1.72
N ASP A 37 -12.94 2.16 -0.66
CA ASP A 37 -13.76 2.25 0.56
C ASP A 37 -12.98 2.74 1.80
N GLY A 38 -11.65 2.92 1.69
CA GLY A 38 -10.75 3.22 2.80
C GLY A 38 -10.19 2.01 3.55
N TRP A 39 -10.84 0.86 3.39
CA TRP A 39 -10.51 -0.38 4.08
C TRP A 39 -11.06 -1.56 3.29
N VAL A 40 -10.53 -2.76 3.56
CA VAL A 40 -10.94 -3.99 2.87
C VAL A 40 -12.08 -4.65 3.64
N THR A 41 -13.29 -4.56 3.09
CA THR A 41 -14.49 -5.19 3.66
C THR A 41 -14.54 -6.70 3.38
N ASP A 42 -15.27 -7.45 4.22
CA ASP A 42 -15.49 -8.89 3.98
C ASP A 42 -16.20 -9.15 2.64
N VAL A 43 -17.10 -8.25 2.23
CA VAL A 43 -17.78 -8.29 0.93
C VAL A 43 -16.80 -8.11 -0.23
N ALA A 44 -15.86 -7.16 -0.10
CA ALA A 44 -14.82 -6.95 -1.10
C ALA A 44 -13.88 -8.16 -1.19
N MET A 45 -13.48 -8.76 -0.05
CA MET A 45 -12.66 -9.97 -0.05
C MET A 45 -13.35 -11.16 -0.71
N ALA A 46 -14.65 -11.37 -0.42
CA ALA A 46 -15.44 -12.41 -1.08
C ALA A 46 -15.53 -12.18 -2.60
N HIS A 47 -15.75 -10.93 -3.03
CA HIS A 47 -15.79 -10.59 -4.45
C HIS A 47 -14.43 -10.83 -5.14
N ILE A 48 -13.32 -10.44 -4.50
CA ILE A 48 -11.97 -10.70 -5.03
C ILE A 48 -11.74 -12.20 -5.17
N ALA A 49 -12.19 -13.02 -4.21
CA ALA A 49 -12.09 -14.47 -4.25
C ALA A 49 -12.78 -15.06 -5.49
N GLU A 50 -13.99 -14.58 -5.80
CA GLU A 50 -14.73 -14.95 -7.02
C GLU A 50 -13.95 -14.58 -8.30
N LEU A 51 -13.36 -13.38 -8.36
CA LEU A 51 -12.66 -12.89 -9.54
C LEU A 51 -11.39 -13.69 -9.87
N VAL A 52 -10.67 -14.15 -8.85
CA VAL A 52 -9.42 -14.89 -9.02
C VAL A 52 -9.54 -16.40 -8.83
N GLU A 53 -10.77 -16.90 -8.66
CA GLU A 53 -11.11 -18.32 -8.55
C GLU A 53 -10.41 -19.04 -7.37
N VAL A 54 -10.41 -18.40 -6.20
CA VAL A 54 -9.86 -18.94 -4.95
C VAL A 54 -10.90 -18.91 -3.83
N THR A 55 -10.58 -19.51 -2.68
CA THR A 55 -11.48 -19.46 -1.53
C THR A 55 -11.39 -18.09 -0.83
N PRO A 56 -12.50 -17.59 -0.23
CA PRO A 56 -12.45 -16.37 0.60
C PRO A 56 -11.43 -16.48 1.74
N ALA A 57 -11.19 -17.68 2.28
CA ALA A 57 -10.20 -17.92 3.33
C ALA A 57 -8.77 -17.59 2.88
N GLU A 58 -8.40 -17.88 1.63
CA GLU A 58 -7.09 -17.52 1.08
C GLU A 58 -6.92 -15.99 0.93
N VAL A 59 -7.99 -15.29 0.54
CA VAL A 59 -8.00 -13.83 0.46
C VAL A 59 -7.84 -13.22 1.85
N ILE A 60 -8.59 -13.72 2.83
CA ILE A 60 -8.49 -13.29 4.23
C ILE A 60 -7.08 -13.53 4.76
N GLY A 61 -6.50 -14.71 4.53
CA GLY A 61 -5.14 -15.02 4.96
C GLY A 61 -4.11 -14.03 4.40
N THR A 62 -4.23 -13.69 3.12
CA THR A 62 -3.38 -12.67 2.48
C THR A 62 -3.62 -11.28 3.09
N CYS A 63 -4.89 -10.88 3.24
CA CYS A 63 -5.27 -9.59 3.79
C CYS A 63 -4.80 -9.39 5.23
N THR A 64 -4.82 -10.45 6.05
CA THR A 64 -4.35 -10.38 7.45
C THR A 64 -2.84 -10.42 7.59
N PHE A 65 -2.13 -10.94 6.59
CA PHE A 65 -0.68 -11.08 6.64
C PHE A 65 0.02 -9.74 6.41
N TYR A 66 -0.51 -8.90 5.52
CA TYR A 66 0.07 -7.60 5.22
C TYR A 66 -0.63 -6.48 6.00
N GLU A 67 0.11 -5.84 6.90
CA GLU A 67 -0.35 -4.74 7.77
C GLU A 67 -0.94 -3.54 7.00
N MET A 68 -0.52 -3.35 5.75
CA MET A 68 -1.01 -2.27 4.88
C MET A 68 -2.53 -2.37 4.61
N PHE A 69 -3.13 -3.55 4.72
CA PHE A 69 -4.55 -3.75 4.49
C PHE A 69 -5.36 -3.52 5.78
N LYS A 70 -6.14 -2.45 5.77
CA LYS A 70 -7.01 -2.07 6.88
C LYS A 70 -8.27 -2.91 6.82
N ARG A 71 -8.53 -3.64 7.90
CA ARG A 71 -9.73 -4.49 8.05
C ARG A 71 -10.82 -3.85 8.91
N LYS A 72 -10.62 -2.58 9.28
CA LYS A 72 -11.60 -1.76 9.99
C LYS A 72 -11.67 -0.39 9.30
N PRO A 73 -12.80 0.32 9.39
CA PRO A 73 -12.88 1.69 8.90
C PRO A 73 -11.76 2.55 9.47
N VAL A 74 -11.10 3.28 8.60
CA VAL A 74 -10.09 4.30 8.93
C VAL A 74 -10.57 5.65 8.42
N GLY A 75 -9.90 6.71 8.87
CA GLY A 75 -10.19 8.07 8.43
C GLY A 75 -9.87 8.29 6.95
N LYS A 76 -10.31 9.43 6.44
CA LYS A 76 -9.99 9.88 5.07
C LYS A 76 -8.47 9.92 4.80
N TYR A 77 -7.69 10.29 5.81
CA TYR A 77 -6.23 10.37 5.79
C TYR A 77 -5.64 9.46 6.88
N VAL A 78 -4.86 8.47 6.45
CA VAL A 78 -4.05 7.65 7.35
C VAL A 78 -2.64 8.24 7.40
N VAL A 79 -2.24 8.65 8.59
CA VAL A 79 -0.95 9.28 8.90
C VAL A 79 -0.04 8.24 9.55
N ASN A 80 0.96 7.78 8.81
CA ASN A 80 1.92 6.78 9.23
C ASN A 80 3.21 7.47 9.67
N ILE A 81 3.53 7.46 10.96
CA ILE A 81 4.73 8.10 11.50
C ILE A 81 5.78 7.03 11.78
N CYS A 82 6.95 7.17 11.16
CA CYS A 82 8.05 6.23 11.34
C CYS A 82 8.73 6.46 12.70
N THR A 83 8.77 5.43 13.54
CA THR A 83 9.43 5.46 14.85
C THR A 83 10.66 4.54 14.93
N ASN A 84 11.09 3.97 13.79
CA ASN A 84 12.28 3.12 13.74
C ASN A 84 13.58 3.95 13.91
N ILE A 85 14.71 3.28 14.17
CA ILE A 85 15.98 3.78 14.71
C ILE A 85 16.38 5.17 14.18
N SER A 86 16.46 5.35 12.86
CA SER A 86 16.90 6.63 12.29
C SER A 86 15.95 7.78 12.59
N CYS A 87 14.63 7.53 12.56
CA CYS A 87 13.64 8.53 12.93
C CYS A 87 13.61 8.73 14.44
N GLN A 88 13.71 7.66 15.24
CA GLN A 88 13.76 7.75 16.69
C GLN A 88 14.91 8.65 17.17
N LEU A 89 16.12 8.46 16.64
CA LEU A 89 17.29 9.30 16.97
C LEU A 89 17.12 10.78 16.60
N LEU A 90 16.17 11.10 15.71
CA LEU A 90 15.92 12.44 15.18
C LEU A 90 14.55 12.99 15.57
N GLY A 91 13.89 12.42 16.58
CA GLY A 91 12.65 12.98 17.13
C GLY A 91 11.35 12.32 16.65
N GLY A 92 11.40 11.12 16.07
CA GLY A 92 10.23 10.44 15.50
C GLY A 92 9.17 10.06 16.55
N GLU A 93 9.60 9.70 17.75
CA GLU A 93 8.69 9.38 18.86
C GLU A 93 8.03 10.65 19.41
N GLU A 94 8.77 11.74 19.49
CA GLU A 94 8.29 13.08 19.86
C GLU A 94 7.28 13.59 18.83
N LEU A 95 7.54 13.36 17.54
CA LEU A 95 6.61 13.67 16.46
C LEU A 95 5.30 12.88 16.58
N LEU A 96 5.38 11.57 16.89
CA LEU A 96 4.19 10.75 17.14
C LEU A 96 3.39 11.29 18.33
N HIS A 97 4.05 11.60 19.45
CA HIS A 97 3.39 12.18 20.62
C HIS A 97 2.75 13.55 20.32
N HIS A 98 3.42 14.40 19.54
CA HIS A 98 2.89 15.67 19.08
C HIS A 98 1.64 15.47 18.22
N ALA A 99 1.66 14.50 17.30
CA ALA A 99 0.52 14.14 16.46
C ALA A 99 -0.69 13.67 17.28
N GLU A 100 -0.45 12.80 18.27
CA GLU A 100 -1.49 12.33 19.20
C GLU A 100 -2.13 13.49 19.97
N GLN A 101 -1.33 14.46 20.43
CA GLN A 101 -1.82 15.66 21.13
C GLN A 101 -2.64 16.57 20.21
N LYS A 102 -2.13 16.90 19.02
CA LYS A 102 -2.78 17.79 18.04
C LYS A 102 -4.13 17.23 17.57
N LEU A 103 -4.23 15.92 17.38
CA LEU A 103 -5.45 15.25 16.90
C LEU A 103 -6.33 14.68 18.03
N ALA A 104 -5.87 14.76 19.29
CA ALA A 104 -6.56 14.24 20.47
C ALA A 104 -6.96 12.75 20.37
N ILE A 105 -6.10 11.94 19.75
CA ILE A 105 -6.26 10.49 19.58
C ILE A 105 -4.93 9.79 19.84
N LYS A 106 -4.97 8.46 20.01
CA LYS A 106 -3.77 7.61 20.12
C LYS A 106 -3.46 6.90 18.81
N ALA A 107 -2.20 6.48 18.64
CA ALA A 107 -1.82 5.60 17.54
C ALA A 107 -2.74 4.36 17.47
N GLY A 108 -3.21 4.04 16.26
CA GLY A 108 -4.22 3.01 15.99
C GLY A 108 -5.67 3.49 16.11
N ALA A 109 -5.94 4.72 16.51
CA ALA A 109 -7.28 5.30 16.59
C ALA A 109 -7.57 6.29 15.45
N THR A 110 -8.85 6.59 15.28
CA THR A 110 -9.37 7.52 14.26
C THR A 110 -10.11 8.66 14.96
N THR A 111 -9.98 9.87 14.44
CA THR A 111 -10.67 11.06 14.95
C THR A 111 -12.19 10.93 14.80
N ALA A 112 -12.95 11.57 15.68
CA ALA A 112 -14.42 11.46 15.71
C ALA A 112 -15.11 12.02 14.44
N ASP A 113 -14.44 12.94 13.74
CA ASP A 113 -14.89 13.49 12.45
C ASP A 113 -14.59 12.55 11.26
N GLY A 114 -13.92 11.42 11.50
CA GLY A 114 -13.55 10.45 10.46
C GLY A 114 -12.48 10.95 9.50
N LEU A 115 -11.77 12.04 9.82
CA LEU A 115 -10.77 12.60 8.91
C LEU A 115 -9.40 11.94 9.04
N PHE A 116 -8.92 11.66 10.26
CA PHE A 116 -7.54 11.22 10.49
C PHE A 116 -7.47 9.92 11.28
N THR A 117 -6.62 9.01 10.81
CA THR A 117 -6.12 7.86 11.59
C THR A 117 -4.62 8.04 11.76
N ILE A 118 -4.10 7.87 12.97
CA ILE A 118 -2.65 7.88 13.22
C ILE A 118 -2.19 6.45 13.38
N GLU A 119 -1.09 6.09 12.74
CA GLU A 119 -0.41 4.81 12.95
C GLU A 119 1.05 5.05 13.30
N ASP A 120 1.49 4.38 14.35
CA ASP A 120 2.91 4.14 14.61
C ASP A 120 3.36 3.05 13.64
N VAL A 121 4.33 3.36 12.78
CA VAL A 121 4.82 2.41 11.78
C VAL A 121 6.31 2.19 11.89
N GLU A 122 6.71 1.01 11.42
CA GLU A 122 8.10 0.65 11.23
C GLU A 122 8.78 1.45 10.11
N CYS A 123 10.02 1.08 9.79
CA CYS A 123 10.83 1.76 8.79
C CYS A 123 10.11 1.90 7.43
N ILE A 124 9.90 3.15 7.01
CA ILE A 124 9.36 3.51 5.69
C ILE A 124 10.44 3.76 4.63
N ALA A 125 11.69 3.36 4.89
CA ALA A 125 12.83 3.46 3.97
C ALA A 125 13.22 4.90 3.52
N ALA A 126 12.89 5.91 4.31
CA ALA A 126 13.31 7.31 4.09
C ALA A 126 14.31 7.79 5.17
N CYS A 127 15.25 6.92 5.55
CA CYS A 127 16.12 7.13 6.72
C CYS A 127 17.05 8.35 6.61
N THR A 128 17.49 8.71 5.40
CA THR A 128 18.33 9.91 5.17
C THR A 128 17.55 11.21 5.30
N GLU A 129 16.22 11.12 5.32
CA GLU A 129 15.27 12.23 5.36
C GLU A 129 14.45 12.23 6.66
N ALA A 130 14.95 11.56 7.69
CA ALA A 130 14.31 11.49 9.00
C ALA A 130 14.29 12.86 9.73
N PRO A 131 13.31 13.10 10.63
CA PRO A 131 12.13 12.27 10.87
C PRO A 131 11.15 12.39 9.69
N CYS A 132 10.50 11.28 9.34
CA CYS A 132 9.63 11.19 8.18
C CYS A 132 8.32 10.47 8.48
N LEU A 133 7.29 10.84 7.72
CA LEU A 133 5.96 10.25 7.82
C LEU A 133 5.35 10.06 6.43
N GLN A 134 4.24 9.34 6.36
CA GLN A 134 3.40 9.30 5.18
C GLN A 134 1.97 9.71 5.49
N VAL A 135 1.31 10.35 4.52
CA VAL A 135 -0.15 10.49 4.50
C VAL A 135 -0.67 9.81 3.24
N ASN A 136 -1.48 8.77 3.37
CA ASN A 136 -2.06 8.04 2.22
C ASN A 136 -1.02 7.69 1.13
N TYR A 137 0.13 7.14 1.55
CA TYR A 137 1.29 6.78 0.72
C TYR A 137 2.03 7.97 0.05
N ARG A 138 1.84 9.19 0.54
CA ARG A 138 2.67 10.36 0.15
C ARG A 138 3.66 10.65 1.26
N TYR A 139 4.93 10.72 0.90
CA TYR A 139 6.02 10.91 1.85
C TYR A 139 6.19 12.38 2.22
N PHE A 140 6.47 12.61 3.49
CA PHE A 140 6.88 13.89 4.05
C PHE A 140 8.18 13.68 4.81
N HIS A 141 9.15 14.54 4.54
CA HIS A 141 10.54 14.39 4.90
C HIS A 141 10.96 15.50 5.85
N LYS A 142 11.90 15.22 6.74
CA LYS A 142 12.50 16.18 7.69
C LYS A 142 11.45 17.00 8.44
N ILE A 143 10.33 16.35 8.79
CA ILE A 143 9.14 17.06 9.23
C ILE A 143 9.30 17.55 10.66
N THR A 144 9.09 18.84 10.87
CA THR A 144 9.03 19.47 12.19
C THR A 144 7.60 19.44 12.74
N HIS A 145 7.43 19.69 14.04
CA HIS A 145 6.09 19.76 14.65
C HIS A 145 5.21 20.87 14.04
N GLY A 146 5.80 22.02 13.70
CA GLY A 146 5.07 23.12 13.05
C GLY A 146 4.65 22.80 11.62
N GLU A 147 5.50 22.08 10.87
CA GLU A 147 5.14 21.58 9.53
C GLU A 147 4.08 20.49 9.60
N PHE A 148 4.12 19.64 10.62
CA PHE A 148 3.05 18.67 10.89
C PHE A 148 1.71 19.37 11.16
N ASP A 149 1.69 20.38 12.03
CA ASP A 149 0.47 21.13 12.32
C ASP A 149 -0.10 21.79 11.05
N SER A 150 0.77 22.41 10.27
CA SER A 150 0.40 23.03 8.99
C SER A 150 -0.16 21.99 8.01
N LEU A 151 0.46 20.81 7.93
CA LEU A 151 -0.01 19.71 7.08
C LEU A 151 -1.41 19.22 7.50
N ILE A 152 -1.67 19.07 8.79
CA ILE A 152 -2.99 18.67 9.30
C ILE A 152 -4.05 19.74 9.00
N ASP A 153 -3.71 21.02 9.20
CA ASP A 153 -4.63 22.13 8.98
C ASP A 153 -4.94 22.29 7.47
N ASP A 154 -3.94 22.13 6.60
CA ASP A 154 -4.09 22.06 5.14
C ASP A 154 -5.00 20.89 4.69
N LEU A 155 -4.80 19.70 5.26
CA LEU A 155 -5.60 18.51 4.96
C LEU A 155 -7.07 18.68 5.39
N LYS A 156 -7.32 19.35 6.53
CA LYS A 156 -8.66 19.71 7.01
C LYS A 156 -9.33 20.74 6.09
N ALA A 157 -8.57 21.72 5.63
CA ALA A 157 -9.04 22.74 4.70
C ALA A 157 -9.26 22.19 3.27
N GLY A 158 -8.69 21.01 2.96
CA GLY A 158 -8.78 20.39 1.65
C GLY A 158 -7.91 21.07 0.60
N THR A 159 -6.79 21.68 1.00
CA THR A 159 -5.90 22.43 0.09
C THR A 159 -4.82 21.56 -0.56
N ARG A 160 -4.75 20.27 -0.23
CA ARG A 160 -3.72 19.31 -0.68
C ARG A 160 -4.28 18.27 -1.65
N ASP A 161 -4.59 18.69 -2.86
CA ASP A 161 -5.15 17.82 -3.92
C ASP A 161 -4.22 16.67 -4.32
N GLU A 162 -2.92 16.78 -4.03
CA GLU A 162 -1.98 15.71 -4.33
C GLU A 162 -2.11 14.48 -3.41
N ILE A 163 -2.91 14.56 -2.35
CA ILE A 163 -3.13 13.49 -1.38
C ILE A 163 -4.56 12.96 -1.55
N PRO A 164 -4.77 11.91 -2.37
CA PRO A 164 -6.11 11.37 -2.57
C PRO A 164 -6.67 10.81 -1.27
N ALA A 165 -8.00 10.87 -1.12
CA ALA A 165 -8.70 10.19 -0.03
C ALA A 165 -8.38 8.69 -0.06
N HIS A 166 -8.19 8.07 1.11
CA HIS A 166 -7.88 6.65 1.28
C HIS A 166 -6.59 6.12 0.62
N GLY A 167 -5.92 6.97 -0.17
CA GLY A 167 -4.65 6.66 -0.82
C GLY A 167 -4.81 5.91 -2.13
N THR A 168 -3.91 6.24 -3.06
CA THR A 168 -3.71 5.54 -4.33
C THR A 168 -2.22 5.25 -4.45
N LEU A 169 -1.85 3.97 -4.57
CA LEU A 169 -0.44 3.56 -4.66
C LEU A 169 0.28 4.20 -5.86
N ALA A 170 -0.37 4.18 -7.03
CA ALA A 170 0.19 4.73 -8.26
C ALA A 170 -0.80 5.69 -8.92
N LYS A 171 -0.45 6.98 -8.99
CA LYS A 171 -1.22 7.97 -9.77
C LYS A 171 -1.11 7.74 -11.28
N VAL A 172 -0.04 7.08 -11.71
CA VAL A 172 0.22 6.80 -13.13
C VAL A 172 -0.06 5.32 -13.39
N ARG A 173 -1.13 5.05 -14.14
CA ARG A 173 -1.41 3.71 -14.64
C ARG A 173 -0.55 3.43 -15.87
N GLN A 174 0.55 2.70 -15.65
CA GLN A 174 1.41 2.29 -16.76
C GLN A 174 0.70 1.23 -17.61
N HIS A 175 0.46 1.55 -18.89
CA HIS A 175 0.08 0.57 -19.90
C HIS A 175 1.35 0.07 -20.60
N ILE A 176 1.75 -1.16 -20.29
CA ILE A 176 2.91 -1.82 -20.92
C ILE A 176 2.38 -2.78 -21.99
N PRO A 177 2.57 -2.49 -23.30
CA PRO A 177 2.17 -3.40 -24.36
C PRO A 177 2.82 -4.77 -24.20
N ALA A 178 2.14 -5.85 -24.60
CA ALA A 178 2.65 -7.22 -24.48
C ALA A 178 4.07 -7.38 -25.05
N ALA A 179 4.36 -6.74 -26.20
CA ALA A 179 5.68 -6.76 -26.83
C ALA A 179 6.80 -6.06 -26.04
N ARG A 180 6.46 -5.17 -25.09
CA ARG A 180 7.41 -4.46 -24.21
C ARG A 180 7.32 -4.93 -22.76
N ARG A 181 6.56 -5.99 -22.49
CA ARG A 181 6.40 -6.52 -21.15
C ARG A 181 7.71 -7.19 -20.73
N ALA A 182 8.51 -6.48 -19.95
CA ALA A 182 9.67 -7.07 -19.28
C ALA A 182 9.17 -8.04 -18.20
N GLY A 183 9.57 -9.30 -18.28
CA GLY A 183 9.12 -10.30 -17.34
C GLY A 183 9.69 -11.68 -17.63
N ALA A 184 9.55 -12.56 -16.64
CA ALA A 184 9.79 -13.98 -16.81
C ALA A 184 8.94 -14.50 -17.99
N VAL A 185 9.58 -15.08 -19.00
CA VAL A 185 8.94 -16.16 -19.76
C VAL A 185 8.40 -17.16 -18.72
N ALA A 186 7.22 -17.73 -18.95
CA ALA A 186 6.59 -18.63 -17.98
C ALA A 186 7.63 -19.67 -17.52
N PRO A 187 7.68 -20.07 -16.24
CA PRO A 187 8.72 -20.99 -15.75
C PRO A 187 8.82 -22.28 -16.59
N THR A 188 7.71 -22.72 -17.19
CA THR A 188 7.63 -23.85 -18.12
C THR A 188 8.27 -23.60 -19.48
N ASP A 189 8.33 -22.35 -19.90
CA ASP A 189 8.74 -21.92 -21.24
C ASP A 189 10.15 -21.30 -21.22
N ARG A 190 10.80 -21.23 -20.05
CA ARG A 190 12.17 -20.72 -19.92
C ARG A 190 13.18 -21.73 -20.45
N ALA A 191 13.99 -21.29 -21.41
CA ALA A 191 15.20 -22.00 -21.79
C ALA A 191 16.18 -22.08 -20.62
N GLU A 192 16.97 -23.16 -20.58
CA GLU A 192 18.00 -23.35 -19.57
C GLU A 192 19.02 -22.19 -19.61
N PRO A 193 19.43 -21.63 -18.45
CA PRO A 193 20.37 -20.52 -18.43
C PRO A 193 21.72 -20.90 -19.02
N VAL A 194 22.30 -20.02 -19.84
CA VAL A 194 23.58 -20.27 -20.54
C VAL A 194 24.73 -20.61 -19.58
N TRP A 195 24.75 -20.03 -18.39
CA TRP A 195 25.77 -20.33 -17.37
C TRP A 195 25.64 -21.75 -16.80
N LEU A 196 24.45 -22.34 -16.80
CA LEU A 196 24.19 -23.68 -16.27
C LEU A 196 24.72 -24.74 -17.26
N ILE A 197 24.58 -24.47 -18.56
CA ILE A 197 25.17 -25.24 -19.66
C ILE A 197 26.70 -25.14 -19.61
N ARG A 198 27.23 -23.92 -19.48
CA ARG A 198 28.68 -23.67 -19.41
C ARG A 198 29.35 -24.42 -18.24
N ASN A 199 28.77 -24.38 -17.04
CA ASN A 199 29.34 -25.04 -15.86
C ASN A 199 29.40 -26.57 -16.00
N ARG A 200 28.47 -27.20 -16.74
CA ARG A 200 28.55 -28.65 -17.03
C ARG A 200 29.65 -28.98 -18.03
N GLN A 201 29.92 -28.09 -18.98
CA GLN A 201 31.01 -28.25 -19.94
C GLN A 201 32.39 -28.09 -19.28
N GLU A 202 32.52 -27.12 -18.36
CA GLU A 202 33.76 -26.87 -17.62
C GLU A 202 34.05 -27.95 -16.55
N GLY A 203 33.03 -28.57 -15.94
CA GLY A 203 33.18 -29.64 -14.96
C GLY A 203 33.38 -31.05 -15.53
N ALA A 204 33.38 -31.20 -16.86
CA ALA A 204 33.61 -32.47 -17.57
C ALA A 204 35.04 -32.64 -18.09
N SER A 205 35.97 -31.77 -17.66
CA SER A 205 37.40 -31.78 -17.99
C SER A 205 38.23 -32.37 -16.85
#